data_AF-A0A932CQ64-F1
#
_entry.id   AF-A0A932CQ64-F1
#
_cell.length_a   1.000
_cell.length_b   1.000
_cell.length_c   1.000
_cell.angle_alpha   90.00
_cell.angle_beta   90.00
_cell.angle_gamma   90.00
#
_symmetry.space_group_name_H-M   'P 1'
#
loop_
_entity.id
_entity.type
_entity.pdbx_description
1 polymer ?
#
loop_
_entity_poly.entity_id
_entity_poly.type
_entity_poly.pdbx_seq_one_letter_code
_entity_poly.pdbx_strand_id
1 'polypeptide(L)'
;MNQVQINPNTPWQKKHLHTLALHYARSPFFRDYFGLFEELYAQEWTHLAPANIRSIELLKKAWGISTRTIRASELEASQDPTQRLIDLCRAVGGKTYLSGPDGAKYMQLERFQEAGIEVIFQQFHHPTYSQLYGDFLSNLSAVDLLFNCGPRGLELIRKEREGCERRACWPSEPTRTISSMAVGER
;
A
#
# COMPACT_ATOMS: atom_id res chain seq x y z
N MET A 1 6.11 -10.49 13.61
CA MET A 1 5.02 -10.85 12.65
C MET A 1 5.48 -11.78 11.52
N ASN A 2 6.78 -11.92 11.24
CA ASN A 2 7.35 -12.87 10.27
C ASN A 2 7.22 -14.36 10.66
N GLN A 3 6.92 -14.67 11.92
CA GLN A 3 6.85 -16.04 12.42
C GLN A 3 5.43 -16.64 12.42
N VAL A 4 4.40 -15.85 12.10
CA VAL A 4 3.01 -16.35 12.08
C VAL A 4 2.88 -17.38 10.96
N GLN A 5 2.60 -18.62 11.34
CA GLN A 5 2.39 -19.73 10.42
C GLN A 5 0.94 -19.82 9.97
N ILE A 6 0.74 -20.29 8.75
CA ILE A 6 -0.58 -20.57 8.20
C ILE A 6 -1.00 -21.97 8.65
N ASN A 7 -2.27 -22.12 9.04
CA ASN A 7 -2.81 -23.42 9.46
C ASN A 7 -2.84 -24.39 8.25
N PRO A 8 -2.01 -25.46 8.25
CA PRO A 8 -1.92 -26.38 7.11
C PRO A 8 -3.15 -27.30 7.00
N ASN A 9 -3.96 -27.42 8.06
CA ASN A 9 -5.09 -28.35 8.12
C ASN A 9 -6.38 -27.78 7.50
N THR A 10 -6.30 -26.62 6.84
CA THR A 10 -7.46 -25.98 6.22
C THR A 10 -7.21 -25.72 4.74
N PRO A 11 -8.16 -26.03 3.83
CA PRO A 11 -8.00 -25.78 2.40
C PRO A 11 -8.29 -24.31 2.05
N TRP A 12 -7.68 -23.37 2.77
CA TRP A 12 -7.99 -21.93 2.68
C TRP A 12 -7.68 -21.37 1.28
N GLN A 13 -6.58 -21.80 0.64
CA GLN A 13 -6.22 -21.38 -0.73
C GLN A 13 -7.32 -21.72 -1.72
N LYS A 14 -7.78 -22.98 -1.71
CA LYS A 14 -8.86 -23.45 -2.56
C LYS A 14 -10.16 -22.70 -2.27
N LYS A 15 -10.50 -22.50 -1.00
CA LYS A 15 -11.69 -21.74 -0.59
C LYS A 15 -11.63 -20.29 -1.09
N HIS A 16 -10.51 -19.60 -0.91
CA HIS A 16 -10.35 -18.22 -1.33
C HIS A 16 -10.41 -18.08 -2.86
N LEU A 17 -9.67 -18.92 -3.59
CA LEU A 17 -9.67 -18.90 -5.05
C LEU A 17 -11.07 -19.19 -5.61
N HIS A 18 -11.78 -20.15 -5.02
CA HIS A 18 -13.17 -20.45 -5.39
C HIS A 18 -14.11 -19.26 -5.09
N THR A 19 -13.97 -18.62 -3.93
CA THR A 19 -14.76 -17.42 -3.59
C THR A 19 -14.51 -16.29 -4.59
N LEU A 20 -13.26 -16.05 -5.00
CA LEU A 20 -12.95 -15.04 -6.02
C LEU A 20 -13.61 -15.39 -7.35
N ALA A 21 -13.49 -16.63 -7.81
CA ALA A 21 -14.16 -17.08 -9.04
C ALA A 21 -15.69 -16.90 -8.95
N LEU A 22 -16.29 -17.31 -7.84
CA LEU A 22 -17.74 -17.25 -7.65
C LEU A 22 -18.28 -15.81 -7.75
N HIS A 23 -17.59 -14.85 -7.12
CA HIS A 23 -18.09 -13.47 -7.01
C HIS A 23 -17.64 -12.58 -8.17
N TYR A 24 -16.57 -12.93 -8.90
CA TYR A 24 -15.99 -12.04 -9.91
C TYR A 24 -15.93 -12.63 -11.31
N ALA A 25 -16.32 -13.88 -11.56
CA ALA A 25 -16.24 -14.50 -12.90
C ALA A 25 -16.92 -13.71 -14.03
N ARG A 26 -17.90 -12.86 -13.69
CA ARG A 26 -18.63 -12.01 -14.65
C ARG A 26 -18.16 -10.56 -14.67
N SER A 27 -17.18 -10.20 -13.86
CA SER A 27 -16.61 -8.84 -13.84
C SER A 27 -15.81 -8.57 -15.12
N PRO A 28 -15.77 -7.31 -15.59
CA PRO A 28 -15.15 -6.96 -16.87
C PRO A 28 -13.70 -7.41 -17.04
N PHE A 29 -12.90 -7.39 -15.97
CA PHE A 29 -11.47 -7.70 -16.02
C PHE A 29 -11.10 -9.02 -15.33
N PHE A 30 -12.08 -9.90 -15.07
CA PHE A 30 -11.81 -11.19 -14.44
C PHE A 30 -10.78 -12.00 -15.22
N ARG A 31 -11.00 -12.17 -16.53
CA ARG A 31 -10.16 -13.02 -17.39
C ARG A 31 -8.73 -12.49 -17.52
N ASP A 32 -8.56 -11.18 -17.43
CA ASP A 32 -7.24 -10.53 -17.55
C ASP A 32 -6.36 -10.78 -16.32
N TYR A 33 -6.97 -10.85 -15.12
CA TYR A 33 -6.21 -10.87 -13.87
C TYR A 33 -6.36 -12.15 -13.04
N PHE A 34 -7.39 -12.97 -13.26
CA PHE A 34 -7.65 -14.14 -12.40
C PHE A 34 -6.49 -15.14 -12.38
N GLY A 35 -5.81 -15.33 -13.53
CA GLY A 35 -4.62 -16.21 -13.61
C GLY A 35 -3.51 -15.82 -12.63
N LEU A 36 -3.35 -14.53 -12.32
CA LEU A 36 -2.38 -14.08 -11.31
C LEU A 36 -2.75 -14.59 -9.90
N PHE A 37 -4.04 -14.65 -9.58
CA PHE A 37 -4.51 -15.20 -8.32
C PHE A 37 -4.42 -16.72 -8.30
N GLU A 38 -4.65 -17.40 -9.43
CA GLU A 38 -4.40 -18.85 -9.54
C GLU A 38 -2.94 -19.18 -9.21
N GLU A 39 -1.98 -18.44 -9.78
CA GLU A 39 -0.56 -18.59 -9.45
C GLU A 39 -0.26 -18.34 -7.97
N LEU A 40 -0.81 -17.26 -7.40
CA LEU A 40 -0.62 -16.91 -5.98
C LEU A 40 -1.12 -18.01 -5.04
N TYR A 41 -2.31 -18.56 -5.33
CA TYR A 41 -2.94 -19.57 -4.48
C TYR A 41 -2.42 -20.99 -4.74
N ALA A 42 -1.84 -21.27 -5.91
CA ALA A 42 -1.17 -22.53 -6.21
C ALA A 42 0.17 -22.70 -5.48
N GLN A 43 0.83 -21.60 -5.12
CA GLN A 43 2.06 -21.63 -4.34
C GLN A 43 1.78 -22.08 -2.89
N GLU A 44 2.64 -22.95 -2.34
CA GLU A 44 2.59 -23.31 -0.93
C GLU A 44 3.13 -22.19 -0.04
N TRP A 45 2.39 -21.89 1.03
CA TRP A 45 2.73 -20.83 1.97
C TRP A 45 2.79 -21.38 3.40
N THR A 46 3.99 -21.39 3.98
CA THR A 46 4.17 -21.75 5.41
C THR A 46 3.88 -20.58 6.34
N HIS A 47 4.27 -19.36 5.92
CA HIS A 47 4.16 -18.15 6.73
C HIS A 47 3.23 -17.12 6.09
N LEU A 48 2.48 -16.41 6.92
CA LEU A 48 1.51 -15.41 6.49
C LEU A 48 2.18 -14.20 5.84
N ALA A 49 3.33 -13.75 6.36
CA ALA A 49 4.00 -12.55 5.88
C ALA A 49 4.47 -12.67 4.41
N PRO A 50 5.17 -13.74 3.97
CA PRO A 50 5.49 -13.95 2.56
C PRO A 50 4.27 -13.96 1.63
N ALA A 51 3.17 -14.62 2.04
CA ALA A 51 1.93 -14.67 1.26
C ALA A 51 1.32 -13.27 1.07
N ASN A 52 1.26 -12.47 2.13
CA ASN A 52 0.76 -11.09 2.07
C ASN A 52 1.66 -10.19 1.22
N ILE A 53 2.99 -10.29 1.38
CA ILE A 53 3.95 -9.53 0.56
C ILE A 53 3.76 -9.87 -0.91
N ARG A 54 3.63 -11.17 -1.26
CA ARG A 54 3.41 -11.59 -2.65
C ARG A 54 2.10 -11.05 -3.20
N SER A 55 1.04 -11.04 -2.40
CA SER A 55 -0.27 -10.48 -2.77
C SER A 55 -0.20 -8.98 -3.07
N ILE A 56 0.51 -8.21 -2.23
CA ILE A 56 0.73 -6.77 -2.44
C ILE A 56 1.54 -6.53 -3.72
N GLU A 57 2.63 -7.28 -3.94
CA GLU A 57 3.46 -7.13 -5.14
C GLU A 57 2.72 -7.54 -6.42
N LEU A 58 1.81 -8.53 -6.35
CA LEU A 58 0.93 -8.89 -7.46
C LEU A 58 0.02 -7.71 -7.83
N LEU A 59 -0.65 -7.10 -6.86
CA LEU A 59 -1.52 -5.95 -7.09
C LEU A 59 -0.73 -4.74 -7.62
N LYS A 60 0.45 -4.47 -7.04
CA LYS A 60 1.37 -3.43 -7.56
C LYS A 60 1.71 -3.68 -9.02
N LYS A 61 2.06 -4.93 -9.39
CA LYS A 61 2.37 -5.30 -10.77
C LYS A 61 1.16 -5.14 -11.70
N ALA A 62 -0.02 -5.60 -11.28
CA ALA A 62 -1.25 -5.52 -12.07
C ALA A 62 -1.62 -4.07 -12.44
N TRP A 63 -1.31 -3.12 -11.56
CA TRP A 63 -1.53 -1.69 -11.77
C TRP A 63 -0.30 -0.90 -12.22
N GLY A 64 0.84 -1.55 -12.46
CA GLY A 64 2.07 -0.85 -12.88
C GLY A 64 2.63 0.12 -11.82
N ILE A 65 2.40 -0.14 -10.53
CA ILE A 65 2.97 0.64 -9.42
C ILE A 65 4.45 0.28 -9.26
N SER A 66 5.33 1.20 -9.65
CA SER A 66 6.79 1.05 -9.59
C SER A 66 7.44 1.50 -8.29
N THR A 67 6.64 1.93 -7.30
CA THR A 67 7.15 2.43 -6.02
C THR A 67 8.04 1.38 -5.34
N ARG A 68 9.26 1.80 -4.97
CA ARG A 68 10.23 0.98 -4.22
C ARG A 68 9.61 0.54 -2.89
N THR A 69 9.66 -0.76 -2.63
CA THR A 69 9.26 -1.36 -1.35
C THR A 69 10.49 -1.93 -0.65
N ILE A 70 10.56 -1.73 0.67
CA ILE A 70 11.62 -2.24 1.54
C ILE A 70 10.92 -2.85 2.75
N ARG A 71 11.38 -4.01 3.22
CA ARG A 71 10.79 -4.60 4.43
C ARG A 71 11.37 -3.91 5.64
N ALA A 72 10.53 -3.46 6.57
CA ALA A 72 11.01 -2.85 7.82
C ALA A 72 11.92 -3.80 8.61
N SER A 73 11.76 -5.11 8.47
CA SER A 73 12.63 -6.12 9.09
C SER A 73 14.04 -6.21 8.48
N GLU A 74 14.28 -5.59 7.32
CA GLU A 74 15.62 -5.48 6.71
C GLU A 74 16.38 -4.25 7.22
N LEU A 75 15.71 -3.40 8.01
CA LEU A 75 16.26 -2.16 8.53
C LEU A 75 16.43 -2.27 10.05
N GLU A 76 17.51 -1.69 10.55
CA GLU A 76 17.70 -1.52 11.98
C GLU A 76 16.82 -0.37 12.47
N ALA A 77 16.00 -0.63 13.49
CA ALA A 77 15.10 0.35 14.06
C ALA A 77 14.83 0.05 15.54
N SER A 78 14.54 1.10 16.30
CA SER A 78 14.21 1.01 17.71
C SER A 78 12.95 0.19 18.02
N GLN A 79 12.88 -0.37 19.23
CA GLN A 79 11.66 -1.00 19.75
C GLN A 79 10.60 0.04 20.16
N ASP A 80 11.01 1.26 20.52
CA ASP A 80 10.08 2.36 20.82
C ASP A 80 9.22 2.68 19.58
N PRO A 81 7.88 2.65 19.68
CA PRO A 81 7.00 2.79 18.51
C PRO A 81 7.24 4.06 17.70
N THR A 82 7.41 5.21 18.35
CA THR A 82 7.66 6.49 17.64
C THR A 82 9.07 6.52 17.06
N GLN A 83 10.09 6.14 17.85
CA GLN A 83 11.47 6.13 17.37
C GLN A 83 11.64 5.22 16.16
N ARG A 84 10.97 4.06 16.18
CA ARG A 84 11.01 3.11 15.07
C ARG A 84 10.59 3.74 13.75
N LEU A 85 9.52 4.54 13.75
CA LEU A 85 9.04 5.20 12.54
C LEU A 85 10.05 6.25 12.05
N ILE A 86 10.67 7.00 12.96
CA ILE A 86 11.73 7.96 12.67
C ILE A 86 12.96 7.25 12.08
N ASP A 87 13.41 6.15 12.70
CA ASP A 87 14.56 5.37 12.24
C ASP A 87 14.33 4.79 10.85
N LEU A 88 13.13 4.24 10.60
CA LEU A 88 12.74 3.72 9.30
C LEU A 88 12.74 4.81 8.21
N CYS A 89 12.23 6.01 8.53
CA CYS A 89 12.27 7.15 7.59
C CYS A 89 13.71 7.54 7.27
N ARG A 90 14.57 7.65 8.29
CA ARG A 90 15.99 8.01 8.13
C ARG A 90 16.75 6.98 7.31
N ALA A 91 16.54 5.69 7.58
CA ALA A 91 17.20 4.59 6.89
C ALA A 91 16.94 4.59 5.37
N VAL A 92 15.80 5.14 4.93
CA VAL A 92 15.45 5.25 3.51
C VAL A 92 15.66 6.66 2.94
N GLY A 93 16.18 7.60 3.74
CA GLY A 93 16.38 9.00 3.36
C GLY A 93 15.07 9.79 3.18
N GLY A 94 13.98 9.34 3.80
CA GLY A 94 12.68 9.99 3.77
C GLY A 94 12.62 11.22 4.66
N LYS A 95 11.97 12.29 4.17
CA LYS A 95 11.72 13.54 4.91
C LYS A 95 10.28 13.65 5.42
N THR A 96 9.42 12.72 5.02
CA THR A 96 7.99 12.77 5.27
C THR A 96 7.52 11.37 5.66
N TYR A 97 6.76 11.29 6.75
CA TYR A 97 6.05 10.08 7.17
C TYR A 97 4.57 10.24 6.88
N LEU A 98 4.00 9.35 6.06
CA LEU A 98 2.57 9.29 5.80
C LEU A 98 1.90 8.38 6.83
N SER A 99 0.91 8.92 7.54
CA SER A 99 0.11 8.18 8.51
C SER A 99 -1.38 8.17 8.16
N GLY A 100 -2.10 7.17 8.65
CA GLY A 100 -3.56 7.17 8.61
C GLY A 100 -4.16 8.20 9.59
N PRO A 101 -5.45 8.53 9.47
CA PRO A 101 -6.09 9.58 10.29
C PRO A 101 -5.99 9.31 11.79
N ASP A 102 -6.05 8.03 12.19
CA ASP A 102 -5.92 7.61 13.59
C ASP A 102 -4.47 7.55 14.10
N GLY A 103 -3.49 7.74 13.22
CA GLY A 103 -2.08 7.66 13.55
C GLY A 103 -1.65 8.64 14.64
N ALA A 104 -2.27 9.82 14.67
CA ALA A 104 -1.95 10.88 15.62
C ALA A 104 -2.15 10.44 17.08
N LYS A 105 -3.03 9.44 17.33
CA LYS A 105 -3.41 9.01 18.68
C LYS A 105 -2.27 8.36 19.47
N TYR A 106 -1.22 7.88 18.80
CA TYR A 106 -0.14 7.12 19.44
C TYR A 106 1.26 7.58 19.03
N MET A 107 1.37 8.63 18.20
CA MET A 107 2.65 9.18 17.76
C MET A 107 3.00 10.42 18.59
N GLN A 108 4.27 10.53 18.99
CA GLN A 108 4.82 11.74 19.62
C GLN A 108 5.34 12.67 18.50
N LEU A 109 4.50 13.58 18.02
CA LEU A 109 4.76 14.40 16.82
C LEU A 109 5.96 15.33 16.98
N GLU A 110 6.22 15.78 18.21
CA GLU A 110 7.35 16.65 18.56
C GLU A 110 8.67 15.97 18.19
N ARG A 111 8.78 14.65 18.39
CA ARG A 111 9.99 13.88 18.05
C ARG A 111 10.22 13.75 16.55
N PHE A 112 9.14 13.71 15.76
CA PHE A 112 9.27 13.77 14.30
C PHE A 112 9.78 15.14 13.84
N GLN A 113 9.24 16.21 14.43
CA GLN A 113 9.67 17.58 14.16
C GLN A 113 11.15 17.79 14.52
N GLU A 114 11.58 17.36 15.71
CA GLU A 114 12.99 17.38 16.15
C GLU A 114 13.89 16.55 15.20
N ALA A 115 13.35 15.47 14.64
CA ALA A 115 14.06 14.64 13.68
C ALA A 115 14.09 15.23 12.25
N GLY A 116 13.43 16.37 12.01
CA GLY A 116 13.31 16.98 10.69
C GLY A 116 12.41 16.19 9.73
N ILE A 117 11.45 15.42 10.26
CA ILE A 117 10.51 14.60 9.50
C ILE A 117 9.12 15.21 9.62
N GLU A 118 8.53 15.55 8.47
CA GLU A 118 7.15 16.00 8.39
C GLU A 118 6.20 14.81 8.55
N VAL A 119 5.18 14.93 9.39
CA VAL A 119 4.10 13.93 9.49
C VAL A 119 2.89 14.42 8.73
N ILE A 120 2.48 13.63 7.75
CA ILE A 120 1.31 13.90 6.93
C ILE A 120 0.23 12.88 7.23
N PHE A 121 -0.99 13.34 7.46
CA PHE A 121 -2.16 12.47 7.68
C PHE A 121 -2.96 12.30 6.39
N GLN A 122 -3.03 11.06 5.90
CA GLN A 122 -3.80 10.74 4.72
C GLN A 122 -5.31 10.80 5.01
N GLN A 123 -6.04 11.51 4.16
CA GLN A 123 -7.50 11.42 4.08
C GLN A 123 -7.87 10.61 2.84
N PHE A 124 -8.28 9.36 3.04
CA PHE A 124 -8.68 8.48 1.95
C PHE A 124 -10.16 8.69 1.62
N HIS A 125 -10.42 9.21 0.43
CA HIS A 125 -11.75 9.26 -0.15
C HIS A 125 -11.88 8.10 -1.13
N HIS A 126 -12.87 7.23 -0.88
CA HIS A 126 -13.04 6.03 -1.69
C HIS A 126 -13.70 6.40 -3.02
N PRO A 127 -13.14 5.98 -4.17
CA PRO A 127 -13.77 6.24 -5.46
C PRO A 127 -15.08 5.46 -5.59
N THR A 128 -16.05 6.03 -6.29
CA THR A 128 -17.27 5.31 -6.70
C THR A 128 -17.08 4.76 -8.10
N TYR A 129 -17.46 3.50 -8.32
CA TYR A 129 -17.37 2.82 -9.60
C TYR A 129 -18.44 1.75 -9.73
N SER A 130 -18.68 1.28 -10.95
CA SER A 130 -19.62 0.19 -11.20
C SER A 130 -19.08 -1.13 -10.66
N GLN A 131 -19.79 -1.72 -9.70
CA GLN A 131 -19.56 -3.06 -9.20
C GLN A 131 -20.50 -4.06 -9.87
N LEU A 132 -20.18 -5.35 -9.79
CA LEU A 132 -20.93 -6.40 -10.47
C LEU A 132 -22.37 -6.55 -9.94
N TYR A 133 -22.60 -6.28 -8.65
CA TYR A 133 -23.88 -6.55 -7.99
C TYR A 133 -24.45 -5.29 -7.34
N GLY A 134 -25.68 -4.95 -7.71
CA GLY A 134 -26.50 -3.96 -7.02
C GLY A 134 -25.87 -2.56 -6.96
N ASP A 135 -26.18 -1.86 -5.87
CA ASP A 135 -25.65 -0.54 -5.59
C ASP A 135 -24.20 -0.62 -5.10
N PHE A 136 -23.48 0.48 -5.31
CA PHE A 136 -22.09 0.59 -4.90
C PHE A 136 -21.89 0.39 -3.39
N LEU A 137 -20.97 -0.51 -3.04
CA LEU A 137 -20.51 -0.74 -1.68
C LEU A 137 -19.08 -0.22 -1.52
N SER A 138 -18.91 0.76 -0.63
CA SER A 138 -17.61 1.37 -0.33
C SER A 138 -16.73 0.48 0.56
N ASN A 139 -15.42 0.69 0.51
CA ASN A 139 -14.40 0.03 1.33
C ASN A 139 -14.30 -1.48 1.14
N LEU A 140 -14.58 -1.96 -0.07
CA LEU A 140 -14.26 -3.32 -0.49
C LEU A 140 -12.76 -3.48 -0.75
N SER A 141 -12.36 -4.72 -1.03
CA SER A 141 -10.96 -5.05 -1.28
C SER A 141 -10.43 -4.39 -2.56
N ALA A 142 -9.11 -4.19 -2.63
CA ALA A 142 -8.44 -3.77 -3.85
C ALA A 142 -8.72 -4.74 -5.04
N VAL A 143 -8.99 -6.01 -4.75
CA VAL A 143 -9.35 -7.03 -5.75
C VAL A 143 -10.69 -6.71 -6.43
N ASP A 144 -11.66 -6.15 -5.69
CA ASP A 144 -12.95 -5.70 -6.25
C ASP A 144 -12.72 -4.61 -7.29
N LEU A 145 -11.92 -3.59 -6.94
CA LEU A 145 -11.56 -2.54 -7.88
C LEU A 145 -10.79 -3.08 -9.09
N LEU A 146 -9.87 -4.02 -8.89
CA LEU A 146 -9.09 -4.61 -9.99
C LEU A 146 -9.99 -5.34 -10.99
N PHE A 147 -10.91 -6.18 -10.49
CA PHE A 147 -11.77 -6.97 -11.34
C PHE A 147 -12.87 -6.16 -12.02
N ASN A 148 -13.38 -5.10 -11.37
CA ASN A 148 -14.40 -4.25 -11.97
C ASN A 148 -13.84 -3.15 -12.88
N CYS A 149 -12.66 -2.60 -12.56
CA CYS A 149 -12.12 -1.41 -13.24
C CYS A 149 -10.75 -1.61 -13.92
N GLY A 150 -10.05 -2.72 -13.63
CA GLY A 150 -8.78 -3.05 -14.27
C GLY A 150 -7.75 -1.92 -14.18
N PRO A 151 -7.08 -1.55 -15.29
CA PRO A 151 -6.09 -0.48 -15.32
C PRO A 151 -6.62 0.88 -14.86
N ARG A 152 -7.91 1.16 -15.09
CA ARG A 152 -8.55 2.44 -14.70
C ARG A 152 -8.72 2.58 -13.19
N GLY A 153 -8.59 1.49 -12.41
CA GLY A 153 -8.71 1.53 -10.95
C GLY A 153 -7.76 2.54 -10.29
N LEU A 154 -6.52 2.65 -10.78
CA LEU A 154 -5.58 3.65 -10.25
C LEU A 154 -5.97 5.09 -10.60
N GLU A 155 -6.52 5.32 -11.78
CA GLU A 155 -6.99 6.64 -12.20
C GLU A 155 -8.12 7.11 -11.26
N LEU A 156 -9.07 6.22 -10.97
CA LEU A 156 -10.16 6.48 -10.03
C LEU A 156 -9.64 6.84 -8.63
N ILE A 157 -8.71 6.04 -8.10
CA ILE A 157 -8.09 6.33 -6.79
C ILE A 157 -7.36 7.69 -6.81
N ARG A 158 -6.65 8.01 -7.90
CA ARG A 158 -5.88 9.27 -7.99
C ARG A 158 -6.78 10.49 -8.12
N LYS A 159 -7.89 10.39 -8.86
CA LYS A 159 -8.85 11.48 -9.03
C LYS A 159 -9.42 11.94 -7.69
N GLU A 160 -9.76 11.01 -6.80
CA GLU A 160 -10.24 11.34 -5.45
C GLU A 160 -9.17 12.01 -4.57
N ARG A 161 -7.88 11.85 -4.89
CA ARG A 161 -6.79 12.54 -4.18
C ARG A 161 -6.69 14.01 -4.55
N GLU A 162 -7.08 14.40 -5.76
CA GLU A 162 -6.98 15.78 -6.24
C GLU A 162 -8.04 16.71 -5.66
N GLY A 163 -9.18 16.14 -5.23
CA GLY A 163 -10.23 16.86 -4.49
C GLY A 163 -9.90 17.09 -3.01
N CYS A 164 -8.89 16.41 -2.47
CA CYS A 164 -8.38 16.64 -1.11
C CYS A 164 -7.36 17.79 -1.16
N GLU A 165 -7.57 18.86 -0.39
CA GLU A 165 -6.77 20.09 -0.46
C GLU A 165 -5.24 19.81 -0.51
N ARG A 166 -4.66 20.02 -1.69
CA ARG A 166 -3.30 19.65 -2.10
C ARG A 166 -2.14 20.28 -1.31
N ARG A 167 -2.39 21.04 -0.24
CA ARG A 167 -1.34 21.75 0.51
C ARG A 167 -0.95 21.11 1.85
N ALA A 168 -1.73 20.17 2.38
CA ALA A 168 -1.44 19.57 3.69
C ALA A 168 -1.07 18.09 3.64
N CYS A 169 -1.26 17.40 2.49
CA CYS A 169 -1.35 15.94 2.46
C CYS A 169 -0.38 15.19 1.54
N TRP A 170 0.44 15.85 0.71
CA TRP A 170 1.43 15.14 -0.11
C TRP A 170 2.51 16.06 -0.69
N PRO A 171 3.81 15.74 -0.60
CA PRO A 171 4.82 16.39 -1.42
C PRO A 171 4.65 15.94 -2.88
N SER A 172 4.23 16.87 -3.72
CA SER A 172 4.09 16.66 -5.16
C SER A 172 5.44 16.87 -5.84
N GLU A 173 6.28 15.82 -5.90
CA GLU A 173 7.28 15.54 -6.95
C GLU A 173 8.33 14.50 -6.50
N PRO A 174 8.93 13.72 -7.43
CA PRO A 174 10.06 12.86 -7.13
C PRO A 174 11.34 13.70 -7.09
N THR A 175 11.67 14.33 -5.96
CA THR A 175 12.92 15.10 -5.86
C THR A 175 14.14 14.17 -5.85
N ARG A 176 14.72 13.93 -7.03
CA ARG A 176 16.16 13.93 -7.21
C ARG A 176 16.55 15.31 -7.71
N THR A 177 17.33 16.06 -6.94
CA THR A 177 18.48 16.85 -7.43
C THR A 177 19.31 17.26 -6.22
N ILE A 178 20.50 16.65 -6.14
CA ILE A 178 21.65 17.25 -5.46
C ILE A 178 22.17 18.32 -6.42
N SER A 179 22.32 19.54 -5.93
CA SER A 179 23.38 20.43 -6.41
C SER A 179 23.99 21.11 -5.20
N SER A 180 25.07 20.49 -4.71
CA SER A 180 26.14 21.24 -4.06
C SER A 180 26.77 22.14 -5.12
N MET A 181 26.88 23.43 -4.83
CA MET A 181 28.03 24.27 -5.18
C MET A 181 27.88 25.57 -4.41
N ALA A 182 28.24 25.53 -3.13
CA ALA A 182 28.87 26.66 -2.48
C ALA A 182 30.37 26.51 -2.72
N VAL A 183 30.90 27.32 -3.63
CA VAL A 183 32.33 27.66 -3.63
C VAL A 183 32.37 29.11 -3.19
N GLY A 184 32.78 29.33 -1.94
CA GLY A 184 33.22 30.65 -1.51
C GLY A 184 34.63 30.90 -2.03
N GLU A 185 34.99 32.17 -2.21
CA GLU A 185 36.27 32.70 -1.75
C GLU A 185 36.26 34.23 -1.86
N ARG A 186 36.56 34.86 -0.71
CA ARG A 186 37.03 36.23 -0.44
C ARG A 186 36.06 37.40 -0.54
#